data_AF-A0A523W5Z1-F1
#
_entry.id   AF-A0A523W5Z1-F1
#
_cell.length_a   1.000
_cell.length_b   1.000
_cell.length_c   1.000
_cell.angle_alpha   90.00
_cell.angle_beta   90.00
_cell.angle_gamma   90.00
#
_symmetry.space_group_name_H-M   'P 1'
#
loop_
_entity.id
_entity.type
_entity.pdbx_description
1 polymer ?
#
loop_
_entity_poly.entity_id
_entity_poly.type
_entity_poly.pdbx_seq_one_letter_code
_entity_poly.pdbx_strand_id
1 'polypeptide(L)'
;MPAISVDTFFACSLMVLLVLSAMACASKFLYPHISNAVDVNIAERYESVSRHLLLNDGTPSNWGQNHQITPETFGLAKAGSSNPYELDIDKVSRLNSENLYSMSYAQIFTALEMSDVSFRIEVEPVFDVAVNQTAAFEGANETSYEFEILTEKQGFSVQADLKFYVVAENYLETSHDYVSNGRTHVNITLPNDVNKPALLVVFARSTSNARLASFSAYTFASNSTELNPKGTFLRLSPLNYNLNASLLYLGINLSDAYALSFNYFSTLTQNANNSQSVTYDIPRFLDSSPTLIVVTGWNSTSFFTEWTAYPQIPIQTGVSSASSTALSNVFAYTYLVTIDLAIYKCTVWLGGPRE
;
A
#
# COMPACT_ATOMS: atom_id res chain seq x y z
N MET A 1 54.22 -26.47 19.16
CA MET A 1 53.15 -25.86 18.34
C MET A 1 52.41 -24.87 19.22
N PRO A 2 52.13 -23.63 18.76
CA PRO A 2 51.67 -22.57 19.65
C PRO A 2 50.21 -22.83 20.06
N ALA A 3 49.95 -22.91 21.36
CA ALA A 3 48.61 -23.12 21.93
C ALA A 3 47.57 -22.09 21.44
N ILE A 4 48.04 -20.93 20.99
CA ILE A 4 47.27 -19.83 20.42
C ILE A 4 46.44 -20.23 19.20
N SER A 5 46.92 -21.16 18.35
CA SER A 5 46.17 -21.63 17.17
C SER A 5 45.07 -22.63 17.53
N VAL A 6 45.23 -23.34 18.64
CA VAL A 6 44.24 -24.31 19.13
C VAL A 6 43.09 -23.56 19.81
N ASP A 7 43.40 -22.53 20.60
CA ASP A 7 42.40 -21.72 21.30
C ASP A 7 41.53 -20.90 20.33
N THR A 8 42.12 -20.35 19.24
CA THR A 8 41.36 -19.63 18.21
C THR A 8 40.47 -20.55 17.38
N PHE A 9 40.95 -21.77 17.06
CA PHE A 9 40.13 -22.76 16.37
C PHE A 9 38.94 -23.19 17.23
N PHE A 10 39.17 -23.45 18.52
CA PHE A 10 38.10 -23.80 19.46
C PHE A 10 37.07 -22.67 19.63
N ALA A 11 37.51 -21.42 19.73
CA ALA A 11 36.61 -20.27 19.85
C ALA A 11 35.72 -20.11 18.60
N CYS A 12 36.29 -20.22 17.39
CA CYS A 12 35.51 -20.14 16.16
C CYS A 12 34.53 -21.32 16.00
N SER A 13 34.95 -22.55 16.32
CA SER A 13 34.05 -23.70 16.29
C SER A 13 32.90 -23.58 17.29
N LEU A 14 33.17 -23.04 18.48
CA LEU A 14 32.16 -22.80 19.52
C LEU A 14 31.19 -21.70 19.11
N MET A 15 31.65 -20.65 18.43
CA MET A 15 30.79 -19.58 17.93
C MET A 15 29.87 -20.09 16.81
N VAL A 16 30.38 -20.90 15.88
CA VAL A 16 29.57 -21.53 14.82
C VAL A 16 28.56 -22.51 15.43
N LEU A 17 28.96 -23.31 16.42
CA LEU A 17 28.04 -24.18 17.15
C LEU A 17 26.98 -23.40 17.91
N LEU A 18 27.32 -22.27 18.53
CA LEU A 18 26.36 -21.39 19.20
C LEU A 18 25.38 -20.78 18.19
N VAL A 19 25.85 -20.27 17.06
CA VAL A 19 25.00 -19.72 16.00
C VAL A 19 24.09 -20.80 15.41
N LEU A 20 24.62 -21.99 15.08
CA LEU A 20 23.83 -23.13 14.60
C LEU A 20 22.84 -23.63 15.66
N SER A 21 23.22 -23.62 16.94
CA SER A 21 22.32 -23.98 18.04
C SER A 21 21.24 -22.93 18.27
N ALA A 22 21.54 -21.64 18.09
CA ALA A 22 20.58 -20.55 18.18
C ALA A 22 19.61 -20.56 17.00
N MET A 23 20.11 -20.84 15.78
CA MET A 23 19.28 -21.05 14.58
C MET A 23 18.43 -22.32 14.70
N ALA A 24 18.99 -23.41 15.23
CA ALA A 24 18.27 -24.65 15.48
C ALA A 24 17.28 -24.53 16.66
N CYS A 25 17.55 -23.70 17.66
CA CYS A 25 16.62 -23.40 18.74
C CYS A 25 15.54 -22.41 18.30
N ALA A 26 15.84 -21.43 17.45
CA ALA A 26 14.84 -20.53 16.86
C ALA A 26 13.87 -21.32 15.97
N SER A 27 14.39 -22.24 15.13
CA SER A 27 13.54 -23.15 14.37
C SER A 27 12.80 -24.13 15.29
N LYS A 28 13.44 -24.71 16.31
CA LYS A 28 12.77 -25.60 17.29
C LYS A 28 11.83 -24.92 18.29
N PHE A 29 11.85 -23.60 18.45
CA PHE A 29 10.85 -22.88 19.26
C PHE A 29 9.63 -22.48 18.43
N LEU A 30 9.78 -22.30 17.11
CA LEU A 30 8.65 -21.98 16.23
C LEU A 30 8.00 -23.24 15.64
N TYR A 31 8.78 -24.27 15.29
CA TYR A 31 8.29 -25.41 14.50
C TYR A 31 7.41 -26.42 15.26
N PRO A 32 7.71 -26.86 16.51
CA PRO A 32 6.89 -27.87 17.19
C PRO A 32 5.64 -27.28 17.86
N HIS A 33 5.54 -25.96 18.02
CA HIS A 33 4.28 -25.30 18.39
C HIS A 33 3.34 -25.11 17.19
N ILE A 34 3.85 -25.22 15.96
CA ILE A 34 3.07 -25.11 14.72
C ILE A 34 2.59 -26.46 14.21
N SER A 35 3.31 -27.57 14.50
CA SER A 35 3.01 -28.88 13.91
C SER A 35 2.34 -29.92 14.81
N ASN A 36 2.30 -29.74 16.14
CA ASN A 36 1.85 -30.81 17.07
C ASN A 36 0.81 -30.41 18.13
N ALA A 37 0.03 -29.34 17.92
CA ALA A 37 -1.12 -29.04 18.78
C ALA A 37 -2.40 -29.67 18.22
N VAL A 38 -2.55 -30.98 18.41
CA VAL A 38 -3.86 -31.64 18.23
C VAL A 38 -4.74 -31.15 19.40
N ASP A 39 -5.57 -30.16 19.08
CA ASP A 39 -6.85 -29.82 19.72
C ASP A 39 -6.93 -28.81 20.90
N VAL A 40 -5.83 -28.22 21.41
CA VAL A 40 -5.96 -27.34 22.61
C VAL A 40 -5.71 -25.84 22.41
N ASN A 41 -5.05 -25.35 21.34
CA ASN A 41 -5.15 -23.91 21.06
C ASN A 41 -4.86 -23.48 19.60
N ILE A 42 -5.80 -23.79 18.69
CA ILE A 42 -5.77 -23.31 17.30
C ILE A 42 -5.65 -21.78 17.24
N ALA A 43 -6.26 -21.07 18.19
CA ALA A 43 -6.21 -19.61 18.24
C ALA A 43 -4.81 -19.08 18.59
N GLU A 44 -4.08 -19.67 19.55
CA GLU A 44 -2.69 -19.29 19.83
C GLU A 44 -1.77 -19.60 18.65
N ARG A 45 -1.98 -20.74 17.97
CA ARG A 45 -1.21 -21.08 16.77
C ARG A 45 -1.42 -20.02 15.69
N TYR A 46 -2.67 -19.67 15.38
CA TYR A 46 -2.95 -18.66 14.36
C TYR A 46 -2.49 -17.26 14.79
N GLU A 47 -2.57 -16.91 16.07
CA GLU A 47 -1.96 -15.66 16.54
C GLU A 47 -0.44 -15.64 16.33
N SER A 48 0.24 -16.77 16.57
CA SER A 48 1.68 -16.89 16.32
C SER A 48 2.00 -16.72 14.83
N VAL A 49 1.20 -17.32 13.94
CA VAL A 49 1.34 -17.18 12.48
C VAL A 49 1.09 -15.73 12.05
N SER A 50 0.03 -15.08 12.51
CA SER A 50 -0.26 -13.68 12.14
C SER A 50 0.84 -12.74 12.62
N ARG A 51 1.39 -12.97 13.81
CA ARG A 51 2.57 -12.22 14.30
C ARG A 51 3.80 -12.51 13.46
N HIS A 52 4.04 -13.75 13.06
CA HIS A 52 5.18 -14.11 12.21
C HIS A 52 5.14 -13.36 10.87
N LEU A 53 3.97 -13.30 10.22
CA LEU A 53 3.78 -12.55 8.97
C LEU A 53 4.22 -11.09 9.07
N LEU A 54 3.96 -10.45 10.22
CA LEU A 54 4.17 -9.01 10.43
C LEU A 54 5.51 -8.66 11.10
N LEU A 55 6.16 -9.63 11.74
CA LEU A 55 7.41 -9.43 12.50
C LEU A 55 8.63 -10.05 11.82
N ASN A 56 8.45 -10.98 10.89
CA ASN A 56 9.54 -11.55 10.09
C ASN A 56 9.80 -10.69 8.85
N ASP A 57 11.06 -10.50 8.47
CA ASP A 57 11.47 -9.76 7.27
C ASP A 57 11.57 -10.64 6.02
N GLY A 58 11.43 -11.95 6.16
CA GLY A 58 11.50 -12.89 5.05
C GLY A 58 12.92 -13.07 4.49
N THR A 59 13.06 -14.03 3.59
CA THR A 59 14.35 -14.40 2.99
C THR A 59 14.23 -14.42 1.47
N PRO A 60 15.03 -13.64 0.73
CA PRO A 60 15.93 -12.59 1.21
C PRO A 60 15.15 -11.38 1.75
N SER A 61 15.72 -10.66 2.72
CA SER A 61 15.02 -9.59 3.44
C SER A 61 14.58 -8.41 2.57
N ASN A 62 15.18 -8.25 1.38
CA ASN A 62 14.83 -7.22 0.38
C ASN A 62 13.93 -7.74 -0.75
N TRP A 63 13.27 -8.90 -0.59
CA TRP A 63 12.41 -9.48 -1.64
C TRP A 63 11.35 -8.50 -2.16
N GLY A 64 10.87 -7.58 -1.31
CA GLY A 64 9.92 -6.53 -1.72
C GLY A 64 10.44 -5.64 -2.84
N GLN A 65 11.71 -5.23 -2.79
CA GLN A 65 12.30 -4.27 -3.73
C GLN A 65 12.62 -4.86 -5.10
N ASN A 66 12.85 -6.18 -5.17
CA ASN A 66 13.25 -6.85 -6.40
C ASN A 66 12.07 -7.63 -7.00
N HIS A 67 11.54 -7.11 -8.10
CA HIS A 67 10.39 -7.71 -8.80
C HIS A 67 10.63 -9.12 -9.36
N GLN A 68 11.87 -9.58 -9.46
CA GLN A 68 12.21 -10.93 -9.96
C GLN A 68 12.33 -11.98 -8.84
N ILE A 69 12.34 -11.55 -7.57
CA ILE A 69 12.52 -12.44 -6.44
C ILE A 69 11.16 -12.89 -5.91
N THR A 70 11.00 -14.21 -5.78
CA THR A 70 10.01 -14.83 -4.90
C THR A 70 10.74 -15.22 -3.61
N PRO A 71 10.25 -14.81 -2.44
CA PRO A 71 10.92 -15.14 -1.18
C PRO A 71 10.86 -16.65 -0.91
N GLU A 72 11.92 -17.16 -0.28
CA GLU A 72 11.95 -18.50 0.31
C GLU A 72 11.10 -18.52 1.58
N THR A 73 11.25 -17.51 2.44
CA THR A 73 10.40 -17.31 3.62
C THR A 73 9.64 -15.99 3.51
N PHE A 74 8.32 -16.04 3.67
CA PHE A 74 7.48 -14.86 3.61
C PHE A 74 7.51 -14.07 4.92
N GLY A 75 7.60 -12.74 4.81
CA GLY A 75 7.53 -11.84 5.95
C GLY A 75 7.47 -10.39 5.48
N LEU A 76 6.64 -9.57 6.11
CA LEU A 76 6.36 -8.18 5.71
C LEU A 76 7.18 -7.14 6.47
N ALA A 77 7.86 -7.54 7.55
CA ALA A 77 8.61 -6.60 8.37
C ALA A 77 9.73 -5.93 7.57
N LYS A 78 10.01 -4.67 7.90
CA LYS A 78 11.14 -3.94 7.35
C LYS A 78 12.44 -4.47 7.95
N ALA A 79 13.37 -4.86 7.07
CA ALA A 79 14.66 -5.40 7.46
C ALA A 79 15.43 -4.40 8.34
N GLY A 80 15.95 -4.87 9.48
CA GLY A 80 16.73 -4.05 10.40
C GLY A 80 15.95 -2.97 11.16
N SER A 81 14.62 -2.95 11.11
CA SER A 81 13.84 -2.05 11.98
C SER A 81 13.89 -2.51 13.44
N SER A 82 14.06 -1.56 14.36
CA SER A 82 13.91 -1.77 15.80
C SER A 82 12.45 -1.69 16.27
N ASN A 83 11.54 -1.21 15.42
CA ASN A 83 10.14 -1.03 15.76
C ASN A 83 9.36 -2.28 15.35
N PRO A 84 8.70 -2.98 16.29
CA PRO A 84 7.79 -4.06 15.92
C PRO A 84 6.66 -3.49 15.06
N TYR A 85 6.19 -4.28 14.09
CA TYR A 85 5.12 -3.91 13.17
C TYR A 85 5.43 -2.73 12.23
N GLU A 86 6.71 -2.38 12.05
CA GLU A 86 7.13 -1.57 10.91
C GLU A 86 7.26 -2.47 9.67
N LEU A 87 6.38 -2.29 8.70
CA LEU A 87 6.38 -3.08 7.48
C LEU A 87 7.13 -2.37 6.36
N ASP A 88 7.69 -3.17 5.47
CA ASP A 88 8.37 -2.68 4.28
C ASP A 88 7.36 -2.23 3.22
N ILE A 89 7.52 -1.00 2.73
CA ILE A 89 6.63 -0.36 1.76
C ILE A 89 6.52 -1.16 0.44
N ASP A 90 7.62 -1.77 -0.01
CA ASP A 90 7.68 -2.49 -1.27
C ASP A 90 7.09 -3.89 -1.15
N LYS A 91 7.33 -4.56 -0.01
CA LYS A 91 6.68 -5.85 0.30
C LYS A 91 5.16 -5.71 0.34
N VAL A 92 4.66 -4.65 0.98
CA VAL A 92 3.21 -4.37 1.06
C VAL A 92 2.65 -4.01 -0.32
N SER A 93 3.36 -3.21 -1.12
CA SER A 93 2.93 -2.85 -2.48
C SER A 93 2.82 -4.07 -3.40
N ARG A 94 3.71 -5.06 -3.24
CA ARG A 94 3.64 -6.34 -3.99
C ARG A 94 2.49 -7.26 -3.55
N LEU A 95 1.74 -6.95 -2.50
CA LEU A 95 0.50 -7.66 -2.17
C LEU A 95 -0.69 -7.22 -3.02
N ASN A 96 -0.62 -6.02 -3.63
CA ASN A 96 -1.70 -5.47 -4.43
C ASN A 96 -1.64 -6.04 -5.86
N SER A 97 -2.69 -6.71 -6.31
CA SER A 97 -2.76 -7.32 -7.66
C SER A 97 -2.73 -6.29 -8.80
N GLU A 98 -3.05 -5.01 -8.54
CA GLU A 98 -2.87 -3.92 -9.50
C GLU A 98 -1.38 -3.68 -9.81
N ASN A 99 -0.47 -4.02 -8.89
CA ASN A 99 0.97 -3.95 -9.15
C ASN A 99 1.37 -5.02 -10.18
N LEU A 100 2.09 -4.61 -11.23
CA LEU A 100 2.66 -5.53 -12.22
C LEU A 100 3.56 -6.59 -11.58
N TYR A 101 4.21 -6.26 -10.48
CA TYR A 101 5.16 -7.08 -9.74
C TYR A 101 4.54 -7.81 -8.55
N SER A 102 3.21 -7.88 -8.51
CA SER A 102 2.46 -8.50 -7.42
C SER A 102 2.80 -9.98 -7.25
N MET A 103 2.76 -10.44 -6.00
CA MET A 103 2.89 -11.85 -5.67
C MET A 103 1.53 -12.52 -5.70
N SER A 104 1.44 -13.65 -6.39
CA SER A 104 0.24 -14.47 -6.36
C SER A 104 0.05 -15.11 -4.98
N TYR A 105 -1.20 -15.42 -4.63
CA TYR A 105 -1.50 -16.15 -3.40
C TYR A 105 -0.73 -17.48 -3.30
N ALA A 106 -0.57 -18.20 -4.41
CA ALA A 106 0.18 -19.45 -4.46
C ALA A 106 1.65 -19.24 -4.08
N GLN A 107 2.31 -18.19 -4.59
CA GLN A 107 3.69 -17.87 -4.23
C GLN A 107 3.82 -17.53 -2.74
N ILE A 108 2.90 -16.72 -2.20
CA ILE A 108 2.91 -16.38 -0.77
C ILE A 108 2.68 -17.64 0.07
N PHE A 109 1.70 -18.47 -0.29
CA PHE A 109 1.38 -19.70 0.42
C PHE A 109 2.56 -20.70 0.42
N THR A 110 3.25 -20.86 -0.72
CA THR A 110 4.47 -21.68 -0.79
C THR A 110 5.58 -21.13 0.10
N ALA A 111 5.81 -19.81 0.07
CA ALA A 111 6.84 -19.15 0.88
C ALA A 111 6.52 -19.09 2.38
N LEU A 112 5.28 -19.40 2.78
CA LEU A 112 4.92 -19.54 4.18
C LEU A 112 5.27 -20.91 4.76
N GLU A 113 5.54 -21.90 3.90
CA GLU A 113 5.83 -23.27 4.30
C GLU A 113 4.75 -23.92 5.19
N MET A 114 3.52 -23.39 5.16
CA MET A 114 2.38 -23.86 5.96
C MET A 114 1.31 -24.43 5.03
N SER A 115 1.23 -25.75 4.91
CA SER A 115 0.30 -26.42 4.00
C SER A 115 -1.15 -26.46 4.49
N ASP A 116 -1.41 -26.14 5.75
CA ASP A 116 -2.71 -26.32 6.41
C ASP A 116 -3.36 -25.01 6.87
N VAL A 117 -2.79 -23.85 6.50
CA VAL A 117 -3.30 -22.53 6.91
C VAL A 117 -3.62 -21.68 5.69
N SER A 118 -4.90 -21.39 5.49
CA SER A 118 -5.35 -20.35 4.56
C SER A 118 -5.33 -18.99 5.24
N PHE A 119 -4.98 -17.95 4.48
CA PHE A 119 -4.92 -16.60 5.03
C PHE A 119 -5.56 -15.55 4.10
N ARG A 120 -5.94 -14.44 4.72
CA ARG A 120 -6.26 -13.16 4.06
C ARG A 120 -5.56 -12.06 4.84
N ILE A 121 -4.97 -11.10 4.13
CA ILE A 121 -4.33 -9.91 4.71
C ILE A 121 -5.02 -8.69 4.11
N GLU A 122 -5.38 -7.76 4.96
CA GLU A 122 -5.95 -6.47 4.57
C GLU A 122 -5.20 -5.37 5.30
N VAL A 123 -4.77 -4.36 4.55
CA VAL A 123 -4.15 -3.16 5.12
C VAL A 123 -4.91 -1.97 4.60
N GLU A 124 -5.38 -1.13 5.51
CA GLU A 124 -6.17 0.05 5.19
C GLU A 124 -5.82 1.21 6.14
N PRO A 125 -6.10 2.47 5.74
CA PRO A 125 -6.04 3.60 6.65
C PRO A 125 -6.87 3.36 7.92
N VAL A 126 -6.49 3.98 9.04
CA VAL A 126 -7.20 3.79 10.32
C VAL A 126 -8.60 4.41 10.33
N PHE A 127 -8.84 5.37 9.44
CA PHE A 127 -10.10 6.05 9.20
C PHE A 127 -10.23 6.37 7.72
N ASP A 128 -11.46 6.61 7.26
CA ASP A 128 -11.80 6.76 5.86
C ASP A 128 -12.03 8.22 5.49
N VAL A 129 -11.77 8.54 4.22
CA VAL A 129 -12.09 9.82 3.60
C VAL A 129 -13.01 9.54 2.42
N ALA A 130 -14.25 9.99 2.49
CA ALA A 130 -15.18 9.95 1.38
C ALA A 130 -15.32 11.33 0.75
N VAL A 131 -15.40 11.35 -0.57
CA VAL A 131 -15.52 12.56 -1.39
C VAL A 131 -16.70 12.38 -2.30
N ASN A 132 -17.68 13.26 -2.20
CA ASN A 132 -18.89 13.23 -3.02
C ASN A 132 -19.08 14.59 -3.68
N GLN A 133 -19.14 14.62 -5.02
CA GLN A 133 -19.57 15.84 -5.71
C GLN A 133 -21.07 16.05 -5.49
N THR A 134 -21.45 17.19 -4.90
CA THR A 134 -22.85 17.51 -4.59
C THR A 134 -23.48 18.43 -5.63
N ALA A 135 -22.70 19.33 -6.23
CA ALA A 135 -23.17 20.26 -7.24
C ALA A 135 -22.08 20.66 -8.25
N ALA A 136 -22.52 21.19 -9.39
CA ALA A 136 -21.67 21.87 -10.36
C ALA A 136 -22.40 23.11 -10.89
N PHE A 137 -21.71 24.24 -10.94
CA PHE A 137 -22.21 25.52 -11.37
C PHE A 137 -21.34 26.04 -12.52
N GLU A 138 -21.89 25.98 -13.74
CA GLU A 138 -21.22 26.49 -14.93
C GLU A 138 -21.31 28.01 -14.97
N GLY A 139 -20.14 28.67 -14.94
CA GLY A 139 -19.99 30.09 -15.19
C GLY A 139 -19.50 30.38 -16.61
N ALA A 140 -19.35 31.67 -16.95
CA ALA A 140 -18.95 32.08 -18.29
C ALA A 140 -17.53 31.61 -18.66
N ASN A 141 -16.58 31.68 -17.72
CA ASN A 141 -15.17 31.36 -17.95
C ASN A 141 -14.66 30.18 -17.11
N GLU A 142 -15.37 29.84 -16.04
CA GLU A 142 -14.98 28.82 -15.07
C GLU A 142 -16.21 28.03 -14.63
N THR A 143 -15.99 26.80 -14.20
CA THR A 143 -17.02 25.94 -13.61
C THR A 143 -16.63 25.65 -12.17
N SER A 144 -17.55 25.92 -11.23
CA SER A 144 -17.38 25.61 -9.81
C SER A 144 -18.00 24.26 -9.49
N TYR A 145 -17.27 23.40 -8.81
CA TYR A 145 -17.70 22.08 -8.35
C TYR A 145 -17.72 22.07 -6.83
N GLU A 146 -18.86 21.70 -6.25
CA GLU A 146 -19.01 21.57 -4.80
C GLU A 146 -18.86 20.11 -4.39
N PHE A 147 -18.03 19.87 -3.38
CA PHE A 147 -17.77 18.55 -2.83
C PHE A 147 -18.10 18.50 -1.35
N GLU A 148 -18.82 17.48 -0.93
CA GLU A 148 -18.91 17.07 0.47
C GLU A 148 -17.76 16.11 0.76
N ILE A 149 -16.98 16.42 1.80
CA ILE A 149 -15.89 15.60 2.30
C ILE A 149 -16.29 15.07 3.66
N LEU A 150 -16.22 13.74 3.83
CA LEU A 150 -16.50 13.05 5.09
C LEU A 150 -15.25 12.35 5.60
N THR A 151 -14.94 12.54 6.87
CA THR A 151 -13.86 11.85 7.57
C THR A 151 -14.42 11.06 8.73
N GLU A 152 -14.38 9.73 8.63
CA GLU A 152 -15.05 8.86 9.60
C GLU A 152 -14.25 7.59 9.91
N LYS A 153 -14.51 7.03 11.09
CA LYS A 153 -14.00 5.72 11.50
C LYS A 153 -15.15 4.92 12.06
N GLN A 154 -15.58 3.86 11.36
CA GLN A 154 -16.68 3.00 11.79
C GLN A 154 -17.96 3.79 12.11
N GLY A 155 -18.28 4.81 11.29
CA GLY A 155 -19.44 5.68 11.46
C GLY A 155 -19.28 6.81 12.48
N PHE A 156 -18.10 6.95 13.11
CA PHE A 156 -17.79 8.08 13.99
C PHE A 156 -16.95 9.13 13.28
N SER A 157 -17.36 10.39 13.38
CA SER A 157 -16.61 11.52 12.84
C SER A 157 -15.18 11.60 13.39
N VAL A 158 -14.22 11.80 12.48
CA VAL A 158 -12.81 12.03 12.81
C VAL A 158 -12.44 13.47 12.51
N GLN A 159 -11.84 14.15 13.49
CA GLN A 159 -11.25 15.47 13.28
C GLN A 159 -9.96 15.35 12.47
N ALA A 160 -9.87 16.12 11.39
CA ALA A 160 -8.74 16.05 10.47
C ALA A 160 -8.38 17.39 9.84
N ASP A 161 -7.08 17.62 9.69
CA ASP A 161 -6.55 18.60 8.76
C ASP A 161 -6.63 18.02 7.34
N LEU A 162 -7.08 18.81 6.37
CA LEU A 162 -7.24 18.40 4.99
C LEU A 162 -6.28 19.14 4.06
N LYS A 163 -5.76 18.41 3.09
CA LYS A 163 -4.97 18.93 1.97
C LYS A 163 -5.59 18.47 0.67
N PHE A 164 -5.86 19.40 -0.22
CA PHE A 164 -6.43 19.12 -1.53
C PHE A 164 -5.41 19.37 -2.61
N TYR A 165 -5.46 18.52 -3.63
CA TYR A 165 -4.83 18.74 -4.92
C TYR A 165 -5.85 18.52 -6.02
N VAL A 166 -5.90 19.45 -6.95
CA VAL A 166 -6.71 19.32 -8.16
C VAL A 166 -5.75 19.16 -9.32
N VAL A 167 -5.80 18.01 -9.98
CA VAL A 167 -4.96 17.70 -11.13
C VAL A 167 -5.82 17.56 -12.36
N ALA A 168 -5.54 18.35 -13.38
CA ALA A 168 -6.00 18.17 -14.75
C ALA A 168 -4.83 18.47 -15.69
N GLU A 169 -5.05 18.43 -17.01
CA GLU A 169 -4.00 18.44 -18.03
C GLU A 169 -2.72 19.20 -17.67
N ASN A 170 -2.78 20.53 -17.61
CA ASN A 170 -1.68 21.39 -17.18
C ASN A 170 -2.08 22.23 -15.95
N TYR A 171 -3.05 21.72 -15.18
CA TYR A 171 -3.62 22.43 -14.05
C TYR A 171 -3.32 21.66 -12.77
N LEU A 172 -2.55 22.27 -11.88
CA LEU A 172 -2.31 21.79 -10.53
C LEU A 172 -2.62 22.93 -9.55
N GLU A 173 -3.67 22.74 -8.75
CA GLU A 173 -3.99 23.65 -7.66
C GLU A 173 -3.94 22.91 -6.32
N THR A 174 -3.61 23.63 -5.27
CA THR A 174 -3.64 23.11 -3.91
C THR A 174 -4.34 24.05 -2.95
N SER A 175 -5.13 23.46 -2.06
CA SER A 175 -5.79 24.17 -0.97
C SER A 175 -5.72 23.35 0.31
N HIS A 176 -6.12 23.96 1.43
CA HIS A 176 -6.19 23.30 2.73
C HIS A 176 -7.49 23.69 3.41
N ASP A 177 -7.99 22.80 4.24
CA ASP A 177 -9.16 23.05 5.08
C ASP A 177 -9.04 22.23 6.37
N TYR A 178 -9.99 22.43 7.28
CA TYR A 178 -10.05 21.78 8.57
C TYR A 178 -11.44 21.21 8.83
N VAL A 179 -11.48 19.95 9.27
CA VAL A 179 -12.72 19.26 9.60
C VAL A 179 -12.83 19.02 11.09
N SER A 180 -13.74 19.75 11.75
CA SER A 180 -14.00 19.62 13.20
C SER A 180 -15.00 18.52 13.57
N ASN A 181 -15.95 18.21 12.67
CA ASN A 181 -17.09 17.34 12.97
C ASN A 181 -17.22 16.16 12.00
N GLY A 182 -16.13 15.80 11.31
CA GLY A 182 -16.11 14.71 10.32
C GLY A 182 -16.76 15.05 8.98
N ARG A 183 -17.16 16.31 8.74
CA ARG A 183 -17.78 16.77 7.49
C ARG A 183 -17.37 18.21 7.16
N THR A 184 -17.03 18.49 5.90
CA THR A 184 -16.88 19.85 5.35
C THR A 184 -17.36 19.89 3.89
N HIS A 185 -17.58 21.11 3.38
CA HIS A 185 -17.87 21.36 1.97
C HIS A 185 -16.76 22.20 1.37
N VAL A 186 -16.28 21.81 0.19
CA VAL A 186 -15.20 22.50 -0.51
C VAL A 186 -15.65 22.82 -1.93
N ASN A 187 -15.36 24.04 -2.35
CA ASN A 187 -15.61 24.50 -3.71
C ASN A 187 -14.29 24.48 -4.49
N ILE A 188 -14.30 23.81 -5.63
CA ILE A 188 -13.17 23.74 -6.56
C ILE A 188 -13.60 24.40 -7.87
N THR A 189 -12.85 25.40 -8.31
CA THR A 189 -13.07 26.11 -9.56
C THR A 189 -12.10 25.63 -10.62
N LEU A 190 -12.60 25.24 -11.79
CA LEU A 190 -11.78 24.93 -12.96
C LEU A 190 -12.09 25.91 -14.09
N PRO A 191 -11.06 26.50 -14.73
CA PRO A 191 -11.23 27.22 -15.98
C PRO A 191 -11.86 26.33 -17.06
N ASN A 192 -12.75 26.88 -17.87
CA ASN A 192 -13.50 26.12 -18.89
C ASN A 192 -12.62 25.65 -20.07
N ASP A 193 -11.40 26.19 -20.21
CA ASP A 193 -10.41 25.81 -21.21
C ASP A 193 -9.52 24.62 -20.79
N VAL A 194 -9.58 24.18 -19.53
CA VAL A 194 -8.84 23.02 -19.04
C VAL A 194 -9.46 21.73 -19.57
N ASN A 195 -8.62 20.86 -20.14
CA ASN A 195 -9.05 19.56 -20.62
C ASN A 195 -9.42 18.61 -19.48
N LYS A 196 -10.41 17.77 -19.78
CA LYS A 196 -11.16 16.91 -18.85
C LYS A 196 -10.89 15.44 -19.15
N PRO A 197 -10.85 14.52 -18.16
CA PRO A 197 -11.34 14.69 -16.78
C PRO A 197 -10.30 15.22 -15.79
N ALA A 198 -10.77 15.87 -14.72
CA ALA A 198 -9.96 16.31 -13.59
C ALA A 198 -9.98 15.30 -12.44
N LEU A 199 -8.97 15.33 -11.58
CA LEU A 199 -8.83 14.50 -10.39
C LEU A 199 -8.72 15.38 -9.15
N LEU A 200 -9.61 15.18 -8.19
CA LEU A 200 -9.52 15.76 -6.85
C LEU A 200 -8.87 14.72 -5.92
N VAL A 201 -7.68 15.01 -5.44
CA VAL A 201 -6.99 14.23 -4.41
C VAL A 201 -7.16 14.94 -3.07
N VAL A 202 -7.63 14.20 -2.07
CA VAL A 202 -7.84 14.68 -0.71
C VAL A 202 -7.00 13.85 0.23
N PHE A 203 -6.05 14.47 0.92
CA PHE A 203 -5.39 13.87 2.07
C PHE A 203 -6.01 14.39 3.35
N ALA A 204 -6.17 13.50 4.32
CA ALA A 204 -6.63 13.83 5.66
C ALA A 204 -5.63 13.33 6.69
N ARG A 205 -5.31 14.15 7.70
CA ARG A 205 -4.50 13.75 8.86
C ARG A 205 -5.27 14.00 10.13
N SER A 206 -5.32 13.00 11.01
CA SER A 206 -5.98 13.19 12.29
C SER A 206 -5.26 14.25 13.11
N THR A 207 -6.03 15.19 13.65
CA THR A 207 -5.53 16.25 14.55
C THR A 207 -4.95 15.68 15.85
N SER A 208 -5.37 14.48 16.24
CA SER A 208 -4.88 13.78 17.43
C SER A 208 -3.49 13.15 17.23
N ASN A 209 -3.19 12.72 16.01
CA ASN A 209 -1.93 12.08 15.65
C ASN A 209 -1.72 12.16 14.14
N ALA A 210 -0.76 12.97 13.72
CA ALA A 210 -0.46 13.21 12.31
C ALA A 210 0.00 11.95 11.54
N ARG A 211 0.39 10.85 12.22
CA ARG A 211 0.69 9.57 11.56
C ARG A 211 -0.56 8.79 11.16
N LEU A 212 -1.71 9.10 11.75
CA LEU A 212 -3.00 8.60 11.29
C LEU A 212 -3.39 9.47 10.10
N ALA A 213 -3.05 9.00 8.91
CA ALA A 213 -3.35 9.66 7.65
C ALA A 213 -4.23 8.75 6.79
N SER A 214 -5.09 9.39 6.00
CA SER A 214 -5.94 8.73 5.02
C SER A 214 -6.02 9.62 3.79
N PHE A 215 -6.57 9.07 2.72
CA PHE A 215 -6.72 9.81 1.48
C PHE A 215 -7.91 9.30 0.67
N SER A 216 -8.33 10.11 -0.28
CA SER A 216 -9.29 9.75 -1.31
C SER A 216 -8.92 10.43 -2.62
N ALA A 217 -9.28 9.82 -3.74
CA ALA A 217 -9.08 10.39 -5.06
C ALA A 217 -10.37 10.23 -5.85
N TYR A 218 -10.89 11.34 -6.36
CA TYR A 218 -12.19 11.42 -7.00
C TYR A 218 -12.04 12.06 -8.38
N THR A 219 -12.32 11.29 -9.43
CA THR A 219 -12.32 11.80 -10.80
C THR A 219 -13.63 12.53 -11.07
N PHE A 220 -13.55 13.75 -11.57
CA PHE A 220 -14.71 14.61 -11.83
C PHE A 220 -14.54 15.39 -13.13
N ALA A 221 -15.55 16.21 -13.44
CA ALA A 221 -15.56 17.07 -14.61
C ALA A 221 -15.26 16.31 -15.91
N SER A 222 -15.90 15.16 -16.18
CA SER A 222 -15.71 14.47 -17.46
C SER A 222 -16.62 15.05 -18.55
N ASN A 223 -16.13 15.06 -19.79
CA ASN A 223 -16.96 15.38 -20.98
C ASN A 223 -17.84 14.19 -21.41
N SER A 224 -17.54 12.98 -20.93
CA SER A 224 -18.34 11.78 -21.16
C SER A 224 -19.28 11.52 -19.98
N THR A 225 -20.46 10.98 -20.29
CA THR A 225 -21.41 10.48 -19.27
C THR A 225 -20.87 9.26 -18.51
N GLU A 226 -19.94 8.52 -19.10
CA GLU A 226 -19.26 7.39 -18.46
C GLU A 226 -17.79 7.76 -18.18
N LEU A 227 -17.43 7.81 -16.90
CA LEU A 227 -16.04 7.97 -16.46
C LEU A 227 -15.28 6.66 -16.69
N ASN A 228 -14.12 6.75 -17.32
CA ASN A 228 -13.23 5.60 -17.44
C ASN A 228 -12.77 5.17 -16.04
N PRO A 229 -12.83 3.87 -15.71
CA PRO A 229 -12.32 3.40 -14.44
C PRO A 229 -10.81 3.61 -14.34
N LYS A 230 -10.30 3.74 -13.12
CA LYS A 230 -8.86 3.71 -12.85
C LYS A 230 -8.24 2.45 -13.47
N GLY A 231 -7.06 2.59 -14.09
CA GLY A 231 -6.35 1.51 -14.74
C GLY A 231 -6.82 1.23 -16.17
N THR A 232 -7.54 2.17 -16.79
CA THR A 232 -7.98 2.03 -18.19
C THR A 232 -6.81 2.22 -19.14
N PHE A 233 -6.03 3.30 -18.96
CA PHE A 233 -4.96 3.66 -19.91
C PHE A 233 -3.59 3.19 -19.45
N LEU A 234 -3.36 3.23 -18.13
CA LEU A 234 -2.07 2.93 -17.53
C LEU A 234 -2.21 1.90 -16.41
N ARG A 235 -1.24 1.00 -16.32
CA ARG A 235 -1.01 0.23 -15.11
C ARG A 235 0.17 0.81 -14.35
N LEU A 236 -0.12 1.48 -13.24
CA LEU A 236 0.86 2.19 -12.42
C LEU A 236 1.39 1.28 -11.29
N SER A 237 2.67 0.90 -11.38
CA SER A 237 3.30 -0.06 -10.48
C SER A 237 4.51 0.57 -9.77
N PRO A 238 4.30 1.24 -8.63
CA PRO A 238 5.39 1.78 -7.85
C PRO A 238 6.12 0.64 -7.12
N LEU A 239 7.45 0.67 -7.17
CA LEU A 239 8.31 -0.27 -6.46
C LEU A 239 9.71 0.33 -6.28
N ASN A 240 10.26 0.23 -5.08
CA ASN A 240 11.59 0.71 -4.72
C ASN A 240 11.84 2.17 -5.17
N TYR A 241 10.88 3.05 -4.83
CA TYR A 241 10.89 4.48 -5.21
C TYR A 241 11.02 4.74 -6.72
N ASN A 242 10.63 3.78 -7.55
CA ASN A 242 10.48 3.95 -8.98
C ASN A 242 9.04 3.64 -9.37
N LEU A 243 8.44 4.47 -10.21
CA LEU A 243 7.15 4.18 -10.83
C LEU A 243 7.41 3.55 -12.19
N ASN A 244 6.86 2.36 -12.42
CA ASN A 244 6.67 1.86 -13.78
C ASN A 244 5.22 2.11 -14.24
N ALA A 245 5.05 2.95 -15.26
CA ALA A 245 3.79 3.22 -15.91
C ALA A 245 3.69 2.40 -17.21
N SER A 246 3.04 1.24 -17.16
CA SER A 246 2.82 0.41 -18.35
C SER A 246 1.65 0.95 -19.18
N LEU A 247 1.90 1.16 -20.47
CA LEU A 247 0.92 1.66 -21.44
C LEU A 247 0.02 0.50 -21.90
N LEU A 248 -1.29 0.61 -21.71
CA LEU A 248 -2.24 -0.45 -22.07
C LEU A 248 -2.71 -0.36 -23.53
N TYR A 249 -2.52 0.78 -24.18
CA TYR A 249 -2.85 1.03 -25.58
C TYR A 249 -1.65 1.64 -26.33
N LEU A 250 -1.58 1.38 -27.63
CA LEU A 250 -0.63 2.05 -28.52
C LEU A 250 -1.06 3.50 -28.77
N GLY A 251 -0.09 4.41 -28.87
CA GLY A 251 -0.36 5.82 -29.16
C GLY A 251 -0.71 6.67 -27.94
N ILE A 252 -0.61 6.12 -26.72
CA ILE A 252 -0.66 6.92 -25.49
C ILE A 252 0.57 7.84 -25.44
N ASN A 253 0.32 9.12 -25.17
CA ASN A 253 1.36 10.11 -24.91
C ASN A 253 1.20 10.65 -23.48
N LEU A 254 2.22 10.47 -22.64
CA LEU A 254 2.19 10.98 -21.27
C LEU A 254 2.56 12.46 -21.25
N SER A 255 1.87 13.25 -20.44
CA SER A 255 2.12 14.68 -20.26
C SER A 255 2.92 14.93 -18.98
N ASP A 256 2.24 14.94 -17.83
CA ASP A 256 2.86 15.20 -16.54
C ASP A 256 2.71 14.01 -15.60
N ALA A 257 3.63 13.92 -14.65
CA ALA A 257 3.55 12.99 -13.54
C ALA A 257 3.89 13.72 -12.25
N TYR A 258 3.14 13.45 -11.19
CA TYR A 258 3.26 14.10 -9.90
C TYR A 258 3.32 13.07 -8.78
N ALA A 259 4.17 13.29 -7.78
CA ALA A 259 4.05 12.65 -6.47
C ALA A 259 3.52 13.69 -5.48
N LEU A 260 2.43 13.32 -4.81
CA LEU A 260 1.67 14.16 -3.89
C LEU A 260 1.65 13.49 -2.51
N SER A 261 1.79 14.29 -1.47
CA SER A 261 1.65 13.90 -0.07
C SER A 261 0.94 15.03 0.67
N PHE A 262 0.71 14.88 1.97
CA PHE A 262 0.06 15.93 2.73
C PHE A 262 0.88 17.24 2.74
N ASN A 263 2.19 17.18 3.00
CA ASN A 263 3.04 18.36 3.09
C ASN A 263 3.87 18.67 1.83
N TYR A 264 4.08 17.70 0.96
CA TYR A 264 4.97 17.83 -0.19
C TYR A 264 4.27 17.46 -1.49
N PHE A 265 4.67 18.12 -2.57
CA PHE A 265 4.39 17.68 -3.93
C PHE A 265 5.66 17.85 -4.78
N SER A 266 5.79 17.02 -5.82
CA SER A 266 6.88 17.11 -6.79
C SER A 266 6.40 16.64 -8.15
N THR A 267 6.79 17.33 -9.21
CA THR A 267 6.76 16.77 -10.56
C THR A 267 7.80 15.65 -10.65
N LEU A 268 7.46 14.56 -11.33
CA LEU A 268 8.33 13.40 -11.48
C LEU A 268 9.19 13.52 -12.73
N THR A 269 10.45 13.12 -12.61
CA THR A 269 11.38 13.10 -13.74
C THR A 269 11.33 11.74 -14.41
N GLN A 270 11.18 11.74 -15.73
CA GLN A 270 11.20 10.52 -16.53
C GLN A 270 12.63 10.00 -16.67
N ASN A 271 12.85 8.73 -16.33
CA ASN A 271 14.16 8.07 -16.41
C ASN A 271 14.36 7.30 -17.71
N ALA A 272 13.37 6.50 -18.09
CA ALA A 272 13.39 5.70 -19.30
C ALA A 272 12.01 5.65 -19.93
N ASN A 273 11.99 5.60 -21.25
CA ASN A 273 10.80 5.47 -22.07
C ASN A 273 11.06 4.38 -23.11
N ASN A 274 10.23 3.34 -23.07
CA ASN A 274 10.16 2.33 -24.11
C ASN A 274 8.75 2.30 -24.69
N SER A 275 8.54 1.56 -25.78
CA SER A 275 7.26 1.56 -26.51
C SER A 275 6.06 1.04 -25.70
N GLN A 276 6.28 0.43 -24.52
CA GLN A 276 5.24 -0.21 -23.71
C GLN A 276 5.17 0.32 -22.28
N SER A 277 6.13 1.13 -21.85
CA SER A 277 6.24 1.60 -20.47
C SER A 277 7.16 2.79 -20.33
N VAL A 278 6.84 3.62 -19.34
CA VAL A 278 7.62 4.79 -18.95
C VAL A 278 7.95 4.68 -17.47
N THR A 279 9.18 5.04 -17.09
CA THR A 279 9.64 4.96 -15.71
C THR A 279 9.95 6.33 -15.13
N TYR A 280 9.63 6.52 -13.86
CA TYR A 280 9.84 7.78 -13.14
C TYR A 280 10.47 7.52 -11.77
N ASP A 281 11.32 8.45 -11.30
CA ASP A 281 11.79 8.46 -9.92
C ASP A 281 10.72 9.02 -8.99
N ILE A 282 10.45 8.32 -7.89
CA ILE A 282 9.57 8.78 -6.82
C ILE A 282 10.43 9.39 -5.72
N PRO A 283 10.23 10.67 -5.34
CA PRO A 283 10.96 11.28 -4.25
C PRO A 283 10.63 10.62 -2.91
N ARG A 284 11.61 10.61 -2.00
CA ARG A 284 11.42 10.14 -0.62
C ARG A 284 10.93 11.28 0.24
N PHE A 285 9.61 11.39 0.39
CA PHE A 285 9.03 12.39 1.28
C PHE A 285 9.21 11.96 2.74
N LEU A 286 9.74 12.87 3.56
CA LEU A 286 9.79 12.69 5.01
C LEU A 286 8.46 13.15 5.62
N ASP A 287 7.38 12.50 5.22
CA ASP A 287 6.02 12.78 5.68
C ASP A 287 5.37 11.52 6.25
N SER A 288 4.52 11.68 7.25
CA SER A 288 3.74 10.57 7.80
C SER A 288 2.37 10.52 7.13
N SER A 289 2.37 10.42 5.80
CA SER A 289 1.19 10.30 4.96
C SER A 289 1.51 9.45 3.73
N PRO A 290 0.54 8.72 3.17
CA PRO A 290 0.75 8.02 1.90
C PRO A 290 1.18 9.00 0.80
N THR A 291 1.96 8.51 -0.17
CA THR A 291 2.26 9.26 -1.39
C THR A 291 1.29 8.82 -2.47
N LEU A 292 0.53 9.75 -3.07
CA LEU A 292 -0.23 9.49 -4.29
C LEU A 292 0.57 9.94 -5.49
N ILE A 293 0.66 9.06 -6.47
CA ILE A 293 1.30 9.30 -7.74
C ILE A 293 0.21 9.48 -8.77
N VAL A 294 0.21 10.61 -9.47
CA VAL A 294 -0.77 10.95 -10.50
C VAL A 294 -0.02 11.10 -11.82
N VAL A 295 -0.52 10.47 -12.88
CA VAL A 295 0.04 10.55 -14.23
C VAL A 295 -1.08 11.00 -15.17
N THR A 296 -0.81 12.05 -15.94
CA THR A 296 -1.70 12.59 -16.95
C THR A 296 -1.21 12.23 -18.34
N GLY A 297 -2.13 12.18 -19.30
CA GLY A 297 -1.75 11.91 -20.68
C GLY A 297 -2.92 11.98 -21.65
N TRP A 298 -2.59 11.61 -22.88
CA TRP A 298 -3.48 11.65 -24.01
C TRP A 298 -3.53 10.29 -24.69
N ASN A 299 -4.73 9.81 -24.97
CA ASN A 299 -4.96 8.75 -25.94
C ASN A 299 -5.61 9.37 -27.17
N SER A 300 -4.82 9.61 -28.22
CA SER A 300 -5.25 10.39 -29.38
C SER A 300 -5.77 11.78 -28.97
N THR A 301 -7.08 12.02 -29.00
CA THR A 301 -7.71 13.29 -28.64
C THR A 301 -8.36 13.27 -27.24
N SER A 302 -8.29 12.15 -26.53
CA SER A 302 -8.91 11.99 -25.22
C SER A 302 -7.86 12.15 -24.13
N PHE A 303 -8.00 13.21 -23.34
CA PHE A 303 -7.21 13.42 -22.14
C PHE A 303 -7.61 12.41 -21.05
N PHE A 304 -6.66 11.99 -20.23
CA PHE A 304 -6.89 11.13 -19.08
C PHE A 304 -5.99 11.48 -17.90
N THR A 305 -6.46 11.10 -16.71
CA THR A 305 -5.70 11.17 -15.47
C THR A 305 -5.80 9.81 -14.77
N GLU A 306 -4.66 9.21 -14.44
CA GLU A 306 -4.54 7.92 -13.74
C GLU A 306 -3.72 8.12 -12.47
N TRP A 307 -3.98 7.34 -11.43
CA TRP A 307 -3.28 7.50 -10.15
C TRP A 307 -3.07 6.18 -9.43
N THR A 308 -2.11 6.15 -8.51
CA THR A 308 -1.84 5.02 -7.61
C THR A 308 -1.25 5.53 -6.30
N ALA A 309 -1.43 4.80 -5.20
CA ALA A 309 -0.78 5.11 -3.94
C ALA A 309 0.56 4.37 -3.82
N TYR A 310 1.50 4.92 -3.05
CA TYR A 310 2.74 4.26 -2.66
C TYR A 310 2.94 4.47 -1.14
N PRO A 311 2.82 3.40 -0.31
CA PRO A 311 2.45 2.03 -0.67
C PRO A 311 1.06 1.94 -1.31
N GLN A 312 0.80 0.90 -2.10
CA GLN A 312 -0.49 0.72 -2.80
C GLN A 312 -1.65 0.28 -1.91
N ILE A 313 -1.90 1.02 -0.82
CA ILE A 313 -2.96 0.81 0.18
C ILE A 313 -4.18 1.69 -0.16
N PRO A 314 -5.43 1.27 0.10
CA PRO A 314 -5.83 0.02 0.76
C PRO A 314 -5.56 -1.23 -0.10
N ILE A 315 -5.24 -2.35 0.56
CA ILE A 315 -5.04 -3.66 -0.06
C ILE A 315 -5.85 -4.73 0.63
N GLN A 316 -6.25 -5.72 -0.15
CA GLN A 316 -6.75 -6.99 0.32
C GLN A 316 -6.15 -8.10 -0.54
N THR A 317 -5.51 -9.09 0.07
CA THR A 317 -4.96 -10.27 -0.62
C THR A 317 -5.29 -11.54 0.14
N GLY A 318 -5.32 -12.67 -0.57
CA GLY A 318 -5.66 -13.98 -0.01
C GLY A 318 -7.09 -14.43 -0.25
N VAL A 319 -7.53 -15.45 0.50
CA VAL A 319 -8.79 -16.15 0.23
C VAL A 319 -9.99 -15.27 0.61
N SER A 320 -10.96 -15.17 -0.32
CA SER A 320 -12.25 -14.52 -0.08
C SER A 320 -13.01 -15.28 1.02
N SER A 321 -13.21 -14.63 2.16
CA SER A 321 -14.05 -15.13 3.26
C SER A 321 -15.55 -15.12 2.91
N ALA A 322 -15.96 -14.32 1.92
CA ALA A 322 -17.36 -14.19 1.49
C ALA A 322 -17.86 -15.40 0.67
N SER A 323 -16.95 -16.19 0.09
CA SER A 323 -17.28 -17.36 -0.73
C SER A 323 -17.00 -18.70 -0.03
N SER A 324 -16.52 -18.73 1.21
CA SER A 324 -16.04 -19.98 1.82
C SER A 324 -17.12 -20.67 2.67
N THR A 325 -17.94 -21.48 2.01
CA THR A 325 -18.42 -22.75 2.58
C THR A 325 -17.28 -23.75 2.84
N ALA A 326 -16.01 -23.35 2.68
CA ALA A 326 -14.82 -24.20 2.67
C ALA A 326 -13.86 -24.04 3.87
N LEU A 327 -14.05 -23.03 4.73
CA LEU A 327 -13.18 -22.83 5.91
C LEU A 327 -13.92 -23.18 7.20
N SER A 328 -13.21 -23.77 8.16
CA SER A 328 -13.62 -23.90 9.56
C SER A 328 -12.69 -23.05 10.43
N ASN A 329 -13.18 -22.59 11.59
CA ASN A 329 -12.36 -21.91 12.60
C ASN A 329 -11.56 -20.71 12.06
N VAL A 330 -12.23 -19.72 11.45
CA VAL A 330 -11.57 -18.50 10.96
C VAL A 330 -11.37 -17.50 12.11
N PHE A 331 -10.12 -17.10 12.36
CA PHE A 331 -9.77 -16.10 13.36
C PHE A 331 -9.23 -14.84 12.67
N ALA A 332 -9.56 -13.67 13.23
CA ALA A 332 -9.11 -12.37 12.72
C ALA A 332 -8.25 -11.68 13.79
N TYR A 333 -7.05 -11.26 13.41
CA TYR A 333 -6.13 -10.54 14.27
C TYR A 333 -5.84 -9.17 13.67
N THR A 334 -6.12 -8.11 14.42
CA THR A 334 -5.94 -6.72 13.97
C THR A 334 -4.76 -6.08 14.69
N TYR A 335 -3.88 -5.45 13.92
CA TYR A 335 -2.68 -4.77 14.40
C TYR A 335 -2.63 -3.34 13.86
N LEU A 336 -2.00 -2.44 14.62
CA LEU A 336 -1.54 -1.17 14.09
C LEU A 336 -0.13 -1.37 13.56
N VAL A 337 0.08 -1.07 12.29
CA VAL A 337 1.36 -1.22 11.59
C VAL A 337 1.84 0.13 11.11
N THR A 338 3.16 0.33 11.08
CA THR A 338 3.75 1.54 10.50
C THR A 338 4.33 1.21 9.12
N ILE A 339 3.98 2.00 8.10
CA ILE A 339 4.51 1.87 6.74
C ILE A 339 4.85 3.27 6.28
N ASP A 340 6.12 3.50 5.96
CA ASP A 340 6.64 4.81 5.55
C ASP A 340 6.16 5.96 6.46
N LEU A 341 6.41 5.80 7.78
CA LEU A 341 6.05 6.73 8.86
C LEU A 341 4.55 6.89 9.17
N ALA A 342 3.64 6.46 8.29
CA ALA A 342 2.19 6.47 8.51
C ALA A 342 1.71 5.19 9.22
N ILE A 343 0.64 5.31 10.01
CA ILE A 343 0.03 4.20 10.76
C ILE A 343 -1.21 3.70 10.03
N TYR A 344 -1.26 2.39 9.80
CA TYR A 344 -2.34 1.69 9.15
C TYR A 344 -2.93 0.61 10.07
N LYS A 345 -4.15 0.19 9.76
CA LYS A 345 -4.77 -0.99 10.35
C LYS A 345 -4.47 -2.18 9.44
N CYS A 346 -3.82 -3.21 9.99
CA CYS A 346 -3.57 -4.47 9.30
C CYS A 346 -4.39 -5.56 9.96
N THR A 347 -5.27 -6.22 9.20
CA THR A 347 -6.06 -7.36 9.68
C THR A 347 -5.60 -8.61 8.94
N VAL A 348 -5.28 -9.64 9.71
CA VAL A 348 -4.91 -10.96 9.20
C VAL A 348 -6.00 -11.95 9.60
N TRP A 349 -6.66 -12.56 8.63
CA TRP A 349 -7.55 -13.69 8.84
C TRP A 349 -6.80 -14.99 8.57
N LEU A 350 -6.99 -15.97 9.44
CA LEU A 350 -6.40 -17.30 9.33
C LEU A 350 -7.48 -18.35 9.54
N GLY A 351 -7.45 -19.41 8.74
CA GLY A 351 -8.38 -20.53 8.87
C GLY A 351 -7.80 -21.80 8.27
N GLY A 352 -8.34 -22.94 8.70
CA GLY A 352 -7.94 -24.27 8.23
C GLY A 352 -8.91 -24.84 7.18
N PRO A 353 -8.47 -25.84 6.40
CA PRO A 353 -9.39 -26.63 5.59
C PRO A 353 -10.47 -27.26 6.49
N ARG A 354 -11.71 -27.35 6.01
CA ARG A 354 -12.73 -28.21 6.64
C ARG A 354 -12.29 -29.67 6.53
N GLU A 355 -12.29 -30.39 7.66
CA GLU A 355 -12.13 -31.86 7.68
C GLU A 355 -13.20 -32.56 6.84
#